data_AF-A0A3N5H8I3-F1
#
_entry.id   AF-A0A3N5H8I3-F1
#
_cell.length_a   1.000
_cell.length_b   1.000
_cell.length_c   1.000
_cell.angle_alpha   90.00
_cell.angle_beta   90.00
_cell.angle_gamma   90.00
#
_symmetry.space_group_name_H-M   'P 1'
#
loop_
_entity.id
_entity.type
_entity.pdbx_description
1 polymer ?
#
loop_
_entity_poly.entity_id
_entity_poly.type
_entity_poly.pdbx_seq_one_letter_code
_entity_poly.pdbx_strand_id
1 'polypeptide(L)'
;SAILSTASGALLAPTAVFTENVLRPLIGGRIGEKQMLLMLRMVLVIFALCVMMFALNSESSMFQMVQNAYKVTLVAAFTPLAFGMFWRRATPQGAMMSMVLGLTAWGIMELSAPDALIPPQLVGLAAAIFGMVAGSLAPQVAGGRGHPDAVSGPPVR
;
A
#
# COMPACT_ATOMS: atom_id res chain seq x y z
N SER A 1 -14.87 -6.76 26.30
CA SER A 1 -15.11 -6.31 24.90
C SER A 1 -13.87 -5.74 24.21
N ALA A 2 -12.65 -6.20 24.55
CA ALA A 2 -11.42 -5.72 23.90
C ALA A 2 -11.33 -6.14 22.43
N ILE A 3 -11.74 -7.37 22.10
CA ILE A 3 -11.75 -7.90 20.73
C ILE A 3 -12.59 -7.04 19.78
N LEU A 4 -13.79 -6.63 20.22
CA LEU A 4 -14.68 -5.78 19.42
C LEU A 4 -14.12 -4.36 19.24
N SER A 5 -13.44 -3.82 20.26
CA SER A 5 -12.77 -2.51 20.16
C SER A 5 -11.55 -2.55 19.23
N THR A 6 -10.81 -3.65 19.21
CA THR A 6 -9.68 -3.83 18.29
C THR A 6 -10.17 -4.05 16.85
N ALA A 7 -11.21 -4.87 16.67
CA ALA A 7 -11.80 -5.13 15.36
C ALA A 7 -12.38 -3.86 14.71
N SER A 8 -13.07 -3.02 15.50
CA SER A 8 -13.60 -1.75 14.97
C SER A 8 -12.49 -0.80 14.54
N GLY A 9 -11.40 -0.70 15.31
CA GLY A 9 -10.23 0.10 14.93
C GLY A 9 -9.56 -0.39 13.64
N ALA A 10 -9.40 -1.71 13.49
CA ALA A 10 -8.80 -2.31 12.31
C ALA A 10 -9.66 -2.14 11.04
N LEU A 11 -10.98 -2.08 11.15
CA LEU A 11 -11.89 -1.80 10.02
C LEU A 11 -11.95 -0.31 9.68
N LEU A 12 -11.87 0.56 10.68
CA LEU A 12 -11.96 2.01 10.50
C LEU A 12 -10.71 2.61 9.83
N ALA A 13 -9.52 2.15 10.21
CA ALA A 13 -8.25 2.65 9.67
C ALA A 13 -8.15 2.55 8.12
N PRO A 14 -8.31 1.38 7.48
CA PRO A 14 -8.24 1.27 6.02
C PRO A 14 -9.42 1.98 5.34
N THR A 15 -10.60 1.99 5.98
CA THR A 15 -11.78 2.69 5.47
C THR A 15 -11.56 4.20 5.37
N ALA A 16 -10.98 4.81 6.41
CA ALA A 16 -10.66 6.23 6.41
C ALA A 16 -9.59 6.56 5.35
N VAL A 17 -8.50 5.78 5.31
CA VAL A 17 -7.43 5.92 4.32
C VAL A 17 -7.97 5.82 2.89
N PHE A 18 -8.82 4.84 2.60
CA PHE A 18 -9.42 4.67 1.27
C PHE A 18 -10.36 5.83 0.92
N THR A 19 -11.20 6.26 1.87
CA THR A 19 -12.15 7.37 1.65
C THR A 19 -11.40 8.67 1.34
N GLU A 20 -10.32 8.96 2.07
CA GLU A 20 -9.55 10.20 1.90
C GLU A 20 -8.57 10.17 0.73
N ASN A 21 -7.88 9.05 0.50
CA ASN A 21 -6.82 8.97 -0.52
C ASN A 21 -7.32 8.55 -1.89
N VAL A 22 -8.40 7.75 -1.95
CA VAL A 22 -8.92 7.25 -3.23
C VAL A 22 -10.21 7.98 -3.57
N LEU A 23 -11.20 7.92 -2.69
CA LEU A 23 -12.57 8.36 -3.00
C LEU A 23 -12.69 9.89 -3.11
N ARG A 24 -12.03 10.63 -2.21
CA ARG A 24 -12.09 12.10 -2.21
C ARG A 24 -11.43 12.73 -3.45
N PRO A 25 -10.24 12.31 -3.91
CA PRO A 25 -9.69 12.76 -5.20
C PRO A 25 -10.53 12.34 -6.41
N LEU A 26 -11.09 11.12 -6.40
CA LEU A 26 -11.92 10.62 -7.52
C LEU A 26 -13.21 11.41 -7.73
N ILE A 27 -13.84 11.85 -6.64
CA ILE A 27 -15.11 12.60 -6.68
C ILE A 27 -14.89 14.06 -7.08
N GLY A 28 -13.66 14.59 -6.99
CA GLY A 28 -13.27 15.86 -7.59
C GLY A 28 -14.00 17.12 -7.10
N GLY A 29 -14.70 17.07 -5.96
CA GLY A 29 -15.55 18.16 -5.46
C GLY A 29 -15.36 18.50 -3.97
N ARG A 30 -15.88 19.65 -3.54
CA ARG A 30 -15.97 20.02 -2.11
C ARG A 30 -17.03 19.15 -1.43
N ILE A 31 -16.60 18.02 -0.89
CA ILE A 31 -17.45 17.09 -0.15
C ILE A 31 -17.81 17.72 1.20
N GLY A 32 -19.11 17.85 1.49
CA GLY A 32 -19.57 18.33 2.80
C GLY A 32 -19.33 17.28 3.90
N GLU A 33 -19.12 17.71 5.14
CA GLU A 33 -18.84 16.80 6.28
C GLU A 33 -19.86 15.65 6.40
N LYS A 34 -21.15 15.93 6.19
CA LYS A 34 -22.21 14.91 6.22
C LYS A 34 -22.05 13.85 5.13
N GLN A 35 -21.63 14.25 3.92
CA GLN A 35 -21.37 13.31 2.82
C GLN A 35 -20.10 12.49 3.09
N MET A 36 -19.06 13.10 3.68
CA MET A 36 -17.85 12.39 4.07
C MET A 36 -18.13 11.30 5.11
N LEU A 37 -18.98 11.58 6.11
CA LEU A 37 -19.41 10.59 7.09
C LEU A 37 -20.25 9.46 6.46
N LEU A 38 -21.13 9.78 5.50
CA LEU A 38 -21.91 8.77 4.80
C LEU A 38 -21.04 7.86 3.94
N MET A 39 -20.07 8.41 3.20
CA MET A 39 -19.12 7.62 2.42
C MET A 39 -18.28 6.72 3.30
N LEU A 40 -17.77 7.23 4.42
CA LEU A 40 -17.01 6.44 5.38
C LEU A 40 -17.83 5.26 5.88
N ARG A 41 -19.11 5.47 6.21
CA ARG A 41 -20.02 4.39 6.61
C ARG A 41 -20.27 3.38 5.48
N MET A 42 -20.45 3.83 4.24
CA MET A 42 -20.64 2.92 3.10
C MET A 42 -19.39 2.08 2.84
N VAL A 43 -18.21 2.70 2.80
CA VAL A 43 -16.92 2.01 2.62
C VAL A 43 -16.70 1.01 3.76
N LEU A 44 -17.04 1.37 5.00
CA LEU A 44 -16.91 0.48 6.16
C LEU A 44 -17.76 -0.76 5.99
N VAL A 45 -19.05 -0.59 5.63
CA VAL A 45 -19.97 -1.72 5.42
C VAL A 45 -19.48 -2.61 4.28
N ILE A 46 -19.02 -2.03 3.16
CA ILE A 46 -18.46 -2.79 2.04
C ILE A 46 -17.23 -3.58 2.48
N PHE A 47 -16.27 -2.95 3.16
CA PHE A 47 -15.08 -3.62 3.69
C PHE A 47 -15.44 -4.75 4.66
N ALA A 48 -16.39 -4.50 5.58
CA ALA A 48 -16.86 -5.49 6.52
C ALA A 48 -17.49 -6.70 5.82
N LEU A 49 -18.32 -6.47 4.79
CA LEU A 49 -18.90 -7.56 3.99
C LEU A 49 -17.83 -8.32 3.21
N CYS A 50 -16.86 -7.64 2.60
CA CYS A 50 -15.75 -8.29 1.90
C CYS A 50 -14.91 -9.17 2.85
N VAL A 51 -14.55 -8.64 4.02
CA VAL A 51 -13.81 -9.40 5.05
C VAL A 51 -14.64 -10.57 5.57
N MET A 52 -15.95 -10.38 5.75
CA MET A 52 -16.86 -11.44 6.17
C MET A 52 -16.98 -12.55 5.11
N MET A 53 -17.14 -12.20 3.83
CA MET A 53 -17.15 -13.17 2.73
C MET A 53 -15.81 -13.91 2.63
N PHE A 54 -14.69 -13.19 2.75
CA PHE A 54 -13.35 -13.78 2.74
C PHE A 54 -13.15 -14.74 3.92
N ALA A 55 -13.65 -14.38 5.11
CA ALA A 55 -13.61 -15.23 6.29
C ALA A 55 -14.48 -16.49 6.14
N LEU A 56 -15.63 -16.40 5.45
CA LEU A 56 -16.53 -17.53 5.21
C LEU A 56 -16.03 -18.47 4.09
N ASN A 57 -15.35 -17.94 3.08
CA ASN A 57 -14.85 -18.72 1.95
C ASN A 57 -13.47 -19.35 2.20
N SER A 58 -12.76 -18.89 3.22
CA SER A 58 -11.40 -19.34 3.45
C SER A 58 -11.31 -20.65 4.23
N GLU A 59 -10.92 -21.71 3.53
CA GLU A 59 -10.52 -23.02 4.07
C GLU A 59 -9.06 -23.06 4.58
N SER A 60 -8.37 -21.92 4.63
CA SER A 60 -6.95 -21.82 5.05
C SER A 60 -6.82 -21.40 6.51
N SER A 61 -5.86 -21.99 7.23
CA SER A 61 -5.61 -21.62 8.64
C SER A 61 -5.29 -20.11 8.75
N MET A 62 -5.80 -19.45 9.80
CA MET A 62 -5.54 -18.02 10.11
C MET A 62 -4.04 -17.66 9.98
N PHE A 63 -3.16 -18.60 10.31
CA PHE A 63 -1.71 -18.45 10.25
C PHE A 63 -1.19 -18.24 8.82
N GLN A 64 -1.76 -18.92 7.83
CA GLN A 64 -1.27 -18.92 6.46
C GLN A 64 -1.67 -17.64 5.70
N MET A 65 -2.87 -17.12 5.96
CA MET A 65 -3.29 -15.81 5.44
C MET A 65 -2.44 -14.67 5.99
N VAL A 66 -2.19 -14.70 7.30
CA VAL A 66 -1.40 -13.68 7.98
C VAL A 66 0.04 -13.71 7.46
N GLN A 67 0.64 -14.89 7.30
CA GLN A 67 1.95 -15.04 6.68
C GLN A 67 1.98 -14.47 5.25
N ASN A 68 0.99 -14.74 4.42
CA ASN A 68 0.94 -14.22 3.05
C ASN A 68 0.83 -12.68 3.03
N ALA A 69 -0.03 -12.09 3.86
CA ALA A 69 -0.20 -10.65 3.95
C ALA A 69 1.08 -9.91 4.37
N TYR A 70 1.83 -10.45 5.35
CA TYR A 70 3.11 -9.87 5.76
C TYR A 70 4.16 -9.91 4.66
N LYS A 71 4.26 -11.04 3.93
CA LYS A 71 5.21 -11.19 2.80
C LYS A 71 4.97 -10.14 1.71
N VAL A 72 3.71 -9.99 1.29
CA VAL A 72 3.31 -9.03 0.25
C VAL A 72 3.56 -7.60 0.69
N THR A 73 3.19 -7.25 1.93
CA THR A 73 3.37 -5.88 2.46
C THR A 73 4.85 -5.51 2.56
N LEU A 74 5.70 -6.45 2.96
CA LEU A 74 7.16 -6.23 3.00
C LEU A 74 7.75 -6.03 1.60
N VAL A 75 7.36 -6.80 0.61
CA VAL A 75 7.90 -6.63 -0.75
C VAL A 75 7.35 -5.35 -1.40
N ALA A 76 6.05 -5.10 -1.29
CA ALA A 76 5.36 -4.04 -2.02
C ALA A 76 5.47 -2.65 -1.37
N ALA A 77 5.41 -2.56 -0.04
CA ALA A 77 5.36 -1.26 0.65
C ALA A 77 6.67 -0.91 1.37
N PHE A 78 7.36 -1.87 1.98
CA PHE A 78 8.57 -1.57 2.77
C PHE A 78 9.71 -1.06 1.89
N THR A 79 9.95 -1.67 0.72
CA THR A 79 11.01 -1.24 -0.21
C THR A 79 10.86 0.23 -0.64
N PRO A 80 9.72 0.66 -1.23
CA PRO A 80 9.55 2.06 -1.63
C PRO A 80 9.54 3.03 -0.45
N LEU A 81 9.01 2.64 0.72
CA LEU A 81 9.02 3.49 1.90
C LEU A 81 10.44 3.69 2.45
N ALA A 82 11.24 2.62 2.57
CA ALA A 82 12.60 2.69 3.07
C ALA A 82 13.48 3.55 2.17
N PHE A 83 13.44 3.33 0.86
CA PHE A 83 14.20 4.17 -0.08
C PHE A 83 13.66 5.59 -0.18
N GLY A 84 12.35 5.81 -0.05
CA GLY A 84 11.76 7.14 0.03
C GLY A 84 12.23 7.94 1.24
N MET A 85 12.46 7.28 2.39
CA MET A 85 12.94 7.92 3.63
C MET A 85 14.46 8.10 3.66
N PHE A 86 15.24 7.13 3.17
CA PHE A 86 16.70 7.13 3.30
C PHE A 86 17.45 7.59 2.05
N TRP A 87 16.83 7.64 0.87
CA TRP A 87 17.50 7.94 -0.40
C TRP A 87 17.01 9.25 -1.04
N ARG A 88 17.87 10.27 -1.04
CA ARG A 88 17.56 11.64 -1.51
C ARG A 88 17.24 11.76 -3.01
N ARG A 89 17.44 10.69 -3.80
CA ARG A 89 17.08 10.59 -5.24
C ARG A 89 15.87 9.67 -5.51
N ALA A 90 15.10 9.29 -4.49
CA ALA A 90 13.91 8.48 -4.71
C ALA A 90 12.90 9.23 -5.59
N THR A 91 12.46 8.62 -6.68
CA THR A 91 11.50 9.22 -7.63
C THR A 91 10.14 8.52 -7.52
N PRO A 92 9.02 9.22 -7.75
CA PRO A 92 7.69 8.60 -7.76
C PRO A 92 7.55 7.53 -8.85
N GLN A 93 8.22 7.71 -10.00
CA GLN A 93 8.31 6.70 -11.07
C GLN A 93 9.06 5.43 -10.60
N GLY A 94 10.18 5.60 -9.88
CA GLY A 94 10.92 4.48 -9.30
C GLY A 94 10.13 3.73 -8.24
N ALA A 95 9.33 4.44 -7.42
CA ALA A 95 8.45 3.81 -6.45
C ALA A 95 7.37 2.95 -7.13
N MET A 96 6.69 3.47 -8.15
CA MET A 96 5.67 2.71 -8.90
C MET A 96 6.30 1.49 -9.62
N MET A 97 7.48 1.67 -10.22
CA MET A 97 8.21 0.60 -10.89
C MET A 97 8.68 -0.48 -9.91
N SER A 98 9.12 -0.10 -8.69
CA SER A 98 9.46 -1.04 -7.62
C SER A 98 8.27 -1.85 -7.12
N MET A 99 7.10 -1.21 -6.98
CA MET A 99 5.87 -1.89 -6.57
C MET A 99 5.45 -2.91 -7.61
N VAL A 100 5.39 -2.52 -8.88
CA VAL A 100 4.99 -3.41 -9.97
C VAL A 100 5.99 -4.56 -10.12
N LEU A 101 7.29 -4.28 -10.23
CA LEU A 101 8.32 -5.31 -10.42
C LEU A 101 8.43 -6.24 -9.20
N GLY A 102 8.34 -5.71 -7.98
CA GLY A 102 8.34 -6.49 -6.75
C GLY A 102 7.14 -7.43 -6.65
N LEU A 103 5.93 -6.94 -6.93
CA LEU A 103 4.71 -7.75 -6.95
C LEU A 103 4.71 -8.79 -8.07
N THR A 104 5.15 -8.44 -9.28
CA THR A 104 5.19 -9.40 -10.40
C THR A 104 6.24 -10.47 -10.17
N ALA A 105 7.44 -10.11 -9.69
CA ALA A 105 8.51 -11.08 -9.44
C ALA A 105 8.15 -12.01 -8.27
N TRP A 106 7.58 -11.46 -7.20
CA TRP A 106 7.09 -12.27 -6.09
C TRP A 106 5.95 -13.21 -6.54
N GLY A 107 4.96 -12.70 -7.26
CA GLY A 107 3.81 -13.50 -7.73
C GLY A 107 4.22 -14.63 -8.68
N ILE A 108 5.15 -14.39 -9.60
CA ILE A 108 5.67 -15.41 -10.51
C ILE A 108 6.45 -16.49 -9.75
N MET A 109 7.24 -16.10 -8.74
CA MET A 109 8.00 -17.06 -7.92
C MET A 109 7.12 -17.88 -6.99
N GLU A 110 6.12 -17.27 -6.35
CA GLU A 110 5.17 -17.98 -5.48
C GLU A 110 4.38 -19.03 -6.29
N LEU A 111 4.06 -18.75 -7.56
CA LEU A 111 3.36 -19.68 -8.45
C LEU A 111 4.26 -20.78 -9.05
N SER A 112 5.56 -20.50 -9.27
CA SER A 112 6.45 -21.40 -10.02
C SER A 112 7.36 -22.27 -9.13
N ALA A 113 7.68 -21.82 -7.91
CA ALA A 113 8.62 -22.51 -7.02
C ALA A 113 8.37 -22.24 -5.53
N PRO A 114 7.33 -22.84 -4.91
CA PRO A 114 7.05 -22.69 -3.48
C PRO A 114 8.14 -23.30 -2.56
N ASP A 115 8.95 -24.25 -3.06
CA ASP A 115 10.01 -24.99 -2.33
C ASP A 115 11.44 -24.69 -2.83
N ALA A 116 11.72 -23.50 -3.36
CA ALA A 116 13.08 -23.12 -3.71
C ALA A 116 13.94 -22.85 -2.46
N LEU A 117 15.23 -23.23 -2.50
CA LEU A 117 16.23 -22.92 -1.46
C LEU A 117 16.35 -21.41 -1.14
N ILE A 118 15.81 -20.54 -2.01
CA ILE A 118 15.77 -19.08 -1.85
C ILE A 118 14.30 -18.68 -1.62
N PRO A 119 13.95 -18.18 -0.43
CA PRO A 119 12.61 -17.71 -0.10
C PRO A 119 12.09 -16.72 -1.17
N PRO A 120 10.88 -16.90 -1.73
CA PRO A 120 10.29 -16.02 -2.74
C PRO A 120 10.26 -14.53 -2.35
N GLN A 121 10.28 -14.26 -1.04
CA GLN A 121 10.29 -12.92 -0.48
C GLN A 121 11.62 -12.20 -0.71
N LEU A 122 12.75 -12.92 -0.67
CA LEU A 122 14.07 -12.34 -0.95
C LEU A 122 14.18 -11.97 -2.43
N VAL A 123 13.57 -12.76 -3.31
CA VAL A 123 13.54 -12.48 -4.74
C VAL A 123 12.62 -11.29 -5.04
N GLY A 124 11.43 -11.27 -4.44
CA GLY A 124 10.52 -10.12 -4.53
C GLY A 124 11.18 -8.83 -4.02
N LEU A 125 11.86 -8.90 -2.88
CA LEU A 125 12.61 -7.78 -2.31
C LEU A 125 13.76 -7.33 -3.22
N ALA A 126 14.57 -8.27 -3.72
CA ALA A 126 15.68 -7.97 -4.62
C ALA A 126 15.17 -7.34 -5.94
N ALA A 127 14.06 -7.84 -6.49
CA ALA A 127 13.42 -7.28 -7.67
C ALA A 127 12.82 -5.89 -7.41
N ALA A 128 12.23 -5.66 -6.24
CA ALA A 128 11.73 -4.34 -5.84
C ALA A 128 12.88 -3.33 -5.67
N ILE A 129 13.99 -3.74 -5.04
CA ILE A 129 15.19 -2.91 -4.89
C ILE A 129 15.78 -2.60 -6.26
N PHE A 130 15.91 -3.60 -7.13
CA PHE A 130 16.41 -3.42 -8.49
C PHE A 130 15.49 -2.49 -9.30
N GLY A 131 14.16 -2.67 -9.20
CA GLY A 131 13.17 -1.82 -9.84
C GLY A 131 13.21 -0.38 -9.34
N MET A 132 13.48 -0.19 -8.04
CA MET A 132 13.62 1.14 -7.46
C MET A 132 14.91 1.82 -7.90
N VAL A 133 16.03 1.09 -7.94
CA VAL A 133 17.33 1.60 -8.39
C VAL A 133 17.26 1.90 -9.88
N ALA A 134 16.84 0.95 -10.71
CA ALA A 134 16.69 1.15 -12.16
C ALA A 134 15.68 2.27 -12.49
N GLY A 135 14.54 2.31 -11.81
CA GLY A 135 13.50 3.33 -12.03
C GLY A 135 13.83 4.71 -11.46
N SER A 136 14.72 4.81 -10.47
CA SER A 136 15.21 6.09 -9.94
C SER A 136 16.42 6.63 -10.69
N LEU A 137 17.22 5.77 -11.34
CA LEU A 137 18.30 6.18 -12.25
C LEU A 137 17.82 6.41 -13.70
N ALA A 138 16.70 5.81 -14.12
CA ALA A 138 16.11 6.06 -15.42
C ALA A 138 15.60 7.50 -15.55
N PRO A 139 15.63 8.09 -16.76
CA PRO A 139 15.08 9.43 -17.01
C PRO A 139 13.62 9.50 -16.55
N GLN A 140 13.31 10.55 -15.80
CA GLN A 140 12.00 10.75 -15.17
C GLN A 140 11.00 11.22 -16.24
N VAL A 141 10.13 10.31 -16.67
CA VAL A 141 9.10 10.53 -17.71
C VAL A 141 7.76 10.90 -17.09
N ALA A 142 7.49 10.54 -15.82
CA ALA A 142 6.26 10.93 -15.12
C ALA A 142 6.49 11.23 -13.63
N GLY A 143 6.06 12.41 -13.18
CA GLY A 143 6.06 12.83 -11.79
C GLY A 143 7.08 13.95 -11.52
N GLY A 144 6.55 15.17 -11.41
CA GLY A 144 7.33 16.37 -11.08
C GLY A 144 8.20 16.16 -9.86
N ARG A 145 9.38 16.80 -9.88
CA ARG A 145 10.29 16.92 -8.74
C ARG A 145 9.48 17.07 -7.46
N GLY A 146 9.66 16.16 -6.50
CA GLY A 146 9.11 16.34 -5.15
C GLY A 146 9.43 17.75 -4.71
N HIS A 147 8.39 18.55 -4.46
CA HIS A 147 8.48 19.98 -4.17
C HIS A 147 9.40 20.17 -2.96
N PRO A 148 10.51 20.93 -3.07
CA PRO A 148 11.27 21.39 -1.93
C PRO A 148 10.51 22.40 -1.05
N ASP A 149 9.31 22.84 -1.44
CA ASP A 149 8.71 24.08 -0.91
C ASP A 149 7.76 23.86 0.29
N ALA A 150 7.69 22.66 0.87
CA ALA A 150 6.89 22.43 2.09
C ALA A 150 7.50 23.04 3.37
N VAL A 151 8.65 23.72 3.29
CA VAL A 151 9.33 24.35 4.44
C VAL A 151 9.15 25.87 4.47
N SER A 152 8.54 26.51 3.46
CA SER A 152 8.22 27.94 3.54
C SER A 152 6.78 28.14 3.99
N GLY A 153 6.55 28.07 5.31
CA GLY A 153 5.35 28.61 5.91
C GLY A 153 5.23 30.12 5.60
N PRO A 154 4.00 30.67 5.51
CA PRO A 154 3.82 32.10 5.28
C PRO A 154 4.47 32.91 6.43
N PRO A 155 5.08 34.07 6.17
CA PRO A 155 5.55 34.94 7.24
C PRO A 155 4.34 35.38 8.06
N VAL A 156 4.36 35.02 9.35
CA VAL A 156 3.44 35.54 10.35
C VAL A 156 3.56 37.07 10.33
N ARG A 157 2.49 37.75 9.93
CA ARG A 157 2.27 39.17 10.15
C ARG A 157 0.91 39.34 10.82
#